data_AF-A0A2S0L6F7-F1
#
_entry.id   AF-A0A2S0L6F7-F1
#
_cell.length_a   1.000
_cell.length_b   1.000
_cell.length_c   1.000
_cell.angle_alpha   90.00
_cell.angle_beta   90.00
_cell.angle_gamma   90.00
#
_symmetry.space_group_name_H-M   'P 1'
#
loop_
_entity.id
_entity.type
_entity.pdbx_description
1 polymer ?
#
loop_
_entity_poly.entity_id
_entity_poly.type
_entity_poly.pdbx_seq_one_letter_code
_entity_poly.pdbx_strand_id
1 'polypeptide(L)'
;MTKQQLLALWQGKSWDSSPAGIYFVSRRFGKDLHFSFSGYSEKDVKSIPDSLMKRLAAEIAELDQKALCFINENFPDEDIEGISLTDVMFDKNGCYGAFALGYYVGESTEGELYLLVSFDEEFEANNEVICEVY
;
A
#
# COMPACT_ATOMS: atom_id res chain seq x y z
N MET A 1 -0.80 -14.80 -8.42
CA MET A 1 -1.65 -14.33 -9.55
C MET A 1 -0.82 -13.89 -10.75
N THR A 2 -1.25 -14.07 -12.01
CA THR A 2 -0.54 -13.48 -13.18
C THR A 2 -0.71 -11.96 -13.25
N LYS A 3 0.18 -11.25 -13.95
CA LYS A 3 0.05 -9.81 -14.24
C LYS A 3 -1.36 -9.42 -14.71
N GLN A 4 -1.91 -10.14 -15.69
CA GLN A 4 -3.23 -9.85 -16.25
C GLN A 4 -4.34 -10.04 -15.21
N GLN A 5 -4.25 -11.07 -14.36
CA GLN A 5 -5.24 -11.30 -13.29
C GLN A 5 -5.15 -10.21 -12.21
N LEU A 6 -3.94 -9.77 -11.85
CA LEU A 6 -3.75 -8.71 -10.86
C LEU A 6 -4.29 -7.37 -11.37
N LEU A 7 -3.97 -7.00 -12.61
CA LEU A 7 -4.53 -5.80 -13.25
C LEU A 7 -6.05 -5.90 -13.39
N ALA A 8 -6.61 -7.07 -13.71
CA ALA A 8 -8.06 -7.25 -13.78
C ALA A 8 -8.74 -7.11 -12.41
N LEU A 9 -8.15 -7.69 -11.36
CA LEU A 9 -8.66 -7.61 -9.99
C LEU A 9 -8.74 -6.16 -9.50
N TRP A 10 -7.69 -5.39 -9.77
CA TRP A 10 -7.55 -4.01 -9.31
C TRP A 10 -8.01 -2.96 -10.32
N GLN A 11 -8.52 -3.35 -11.49
CA GLN A 11 -8.81 -2.42 -12.60
C GLN A 11 -7.57 -1.55 -12.95
N GLY A 12 -6.40 -2.16 -12.87
CA GLY A 12 -5.10 -1.52 -13.05
C GLY A 12 -4.88 -0.99 -14.46
N LYS A 13 -4.21 0.16 -14.53
CA LYS A 13 -3.74 0.83 -15.74
C LYS A 13 -2.26 1.12 -15.52
N SER A 14 -1.42 0.75 -16.49
CA SER A 14 0.05 0.70 -16.38
C SER A 14 0.60 -0.57 -15.74
N TRP A 15 1.86 -0.87 -16.06
CA TRP A 15 2.68 -1.90 -15.42
C TRP A 15 4.12 -1.57 -15.76
N ASP A 16 4.89 -1.21 -14.75
CA ASP A 16 6.32 -1.01 -14.85
C ASP A 16 7.06 -2.14 -14.14
N SER A 17 8.18 -2.55 -14.72
CA SER A 17 9.00 -3.64 -14.25
C SER A 17 10.45 -3.21 -14.36
N SER A 18 11.08 -3.04 -13.21
CA SER A 18 12.46 -2.59 -13.10
C SER A 18 13.25 -3.50 -12.15
N PRO A 19 14.58 -3.38 -12.11
CA PRO A 19 15.38 -4.08 -11.10
C PRO A 19 15.01 -3.74 -9.65
N ALA A 20 14.39 -2.58 -9.43
CA ALA A 20 13.96 -2.14 -8.10
C ALA A 20 12.63 -2.76 -7.66
N GLY A 21 11.78 -3.20 -8.60
CA GLY A 21 10.49 -3.80 -8.27
C GLY A 21 9.49 -3.78 -9.41
N ILE A 22 8.26 -4.18 -9.09
CA ILE A 22 7.10 -4.08 -9.96
C ILE A 22 6.18 -2.96 -9.46
N TYR A 23 5.65 -2.16 -10.39
CA TYR A 23 4.77 -1.04 -10.06
C TYR A 23 3.57 -1.01 -11.00
N PHE A 24 2.39 -0.68 -10.50
CA PHE A 24 1.24 -0.38 -11.35
C PHE A 24 0.28 0.59 -10.67
N VAL A 25 -0.56 1.26 -11.45
CA VAL A 25 -1.59 2.15 -10.92
C VAL A 25 -2.95 1.47 -11.05
N SER A 26 -3.74 1.55 -10.01
CA SER A 26 -5.14 1.12 -9.93
C SER A 26 -6.04 2.34 -9.86
N ARG A 27 -7.34 2.18 -10.15
CA ARG A 27 -8.33 3.21 -9.84
C ARG A 27 -9.26 2.72 -8.74
N ARG A 28 -9.15 3.31 -7.55
CA ARG A 28 -9.99 3.00 -6.39
C ARG A 28 -10.47 4.28 -5.73
N PHE A 29 -11.67 4.26 -5.15
CA PHE A 29 -12.27 5.43 -4.49
C PHE A 29 -12.34 6.69 -5.38
N GLY A 30 -12.42 6.51 -6.71
CA GLY A 30 -12.42 7.60 -7.68
C GLY A 30 -11.04 8.22 -7.98
N LYS A 31 -10.02 7.86 -7.22
CA LYS A 31 -8.62 8.32 -7.31
C LYS A 31 -7.69 7.21 -7.83
N ASP A 32 -6.47 7.60 -8.15
CA ASP A 32 -5.41 6.66 -8.47
C ASP A 32 -4.87 6.04 -7.17
N LEU A 33 -4.63 4.74 -7.19
CA LEU A 33 -4.07 3.95 -6.09
C LEU A 33 -2.83 3.24 -6.62
N HIS A 34 -1.67 3.61 -6.10
CA HIS A 34 -0.38 3.11 -6.56
C HIS A 34 -0.04 1.81 -5.85
N PHE A 35 0.43 0.83 -6.62
CA PHE A 35 0.94 -0.43 -6.08
C PHE A 35 2.44 -0.48 -6.31
N SER A 36 3.20 -0.72 -5.24
CA SER A 36 4.63 -0.98 -5.29
C SER A 36 4.94 -2.38 -4.75
N PHE A 37 5.79 -3.11 -5.47
CA PHE A 37 6.33 -4.40 -5.04
C PHE A 37 7.85 -4.30 -5.05
N SER A 38 8.39 -3.63 -4.04
CA SER A 38 9.82 -3.35 -3.88
C SER A 38 10.61 -4.65 -3.74
N GLY A 39 11.62 -4.82 -4.60
CA GLY A 39 12.46 -6.02 -4.69
C GLY A 39 11.81 -7.24 -5.36
N TYR A 40 10.54 -7.16 -5.77
CA TYR A 40 9.87 -8.26 -6.47
C TYR A 40 10.18 -8.26 -7.97
N SER A 41 10.35 -9.45 -8.52
CA SER A 41 10.21 -9.71 -9.95
C SER A 41 8.78 -10.13 -10.30
N GLU A 42 8.43 -10.18 -11.59
CA GLU A 42 7.11 -10.71 -12.00
C GLU A 42 6.88 -12.16 -11.55
N LYS A 43 7.95 -12.96 -11.41
CA LYS A 43 7.87 -14.32 -10.89
C LYS A 43 7.52 -14.32 -9.40
N ASP A 44 8.07 -13.38 -8.64
CA ASP A 44 7.79 -13.26 -7.21
C ASP A 44 6.35 -12.79 -6.99
N VAL A 45 5.89 -11.77 -7.74
CA VAL A 45 4.48 -11.32 -7.71
C VAL A 45 3.53 -12.47 -8.05
N LYS A 46 3.93 -13.35 -8.98
CA LYS A 46 3.12 -14.53 -9.33
C LYS A 46 2.98 -15.52 -8.18
N SER A 47 3.98 -15.60 -7.31
CA SER A 47 4.01 -16.47 -6.13
C SER A 47 3.22 -15.91 -4.94
N ILE A 48 2.81 -14.64 -4.97
CA ILE A 48 1.91 -14.10 -3.94
C ILE A 48 0.59 -14.88 -3.97
N PRO A 49 0.10 -15.37 -2.80
CA PRO A 49 -1.13 -16.14 -2.73
C PRO A 49 -2.31 -15.39 -3.36
N ASP A 50 -3.04 -16.05 -4.25
CA ASP A 50 -4.22 -15.47 -4.88
C ASP A 50 -5.29 -15.10 -3.86
N SER A 51 -5.38 -15.84 -2.75
CA SER A 51 -6.27 -15.56 -1.62
C SER A 51 -5.95 -14.23 -0.95
N LEU A 52 -4.67 -13.93 -0.71
CA LEU A 52 -4.22 -12.69 -0.06
C LEU A 52 -4.66 -11.48 -0.88
N MET A 53 -4.35 -11.47 -2.18
CA MET A 53 -4.68 -10.34 -3.06
C MET A 53 -6.19 -10.13 -3.24
N LYS A 54 -6.96 -11.22 -3.33
CA LYS A 54 -8.43 -11.14 -3.42
C LYS A 54 -9.04 -10.63 -2.13
N ARG A 55 -8.55 -11.09 -0.98
CA ARG A 55 -8.98 -10.62 0.33
C ARG A 55 -8.66 -9.13 0.50
N LEU A 56 -7.44 -8.72 0.14
CA LEU A 56 -7.02 -7.32 0.15
C LEU A 56 -7.94 -6.46 -0.71
N ALA A 57 -8.25 -6.88 -1.95
CA ALA A 57 -9.16 -6.12 -2.82
C ALA A 57 -10.59 -6.01 -2.27
N ALA A 58 -11.05 -6.99 -1.50
CA ALA A 58 -12.37 -6.98 -0.87
C ALA A 58 -12.42 -6.10 0.39
N GLU A 59 -11.35 -6.10 1.19
CA GLU A 59 -11.29 -5.49 2.52
C GLU A 59 -10.58 -4.13 2.53
N ILE A 60 -10.00 -3.69 1.41
CA ILE A 60 -9.19 -2.45 1.33
C ILE A 60 -9.87 -1.21 1.92
N ALA A 61 -11.20 -1.09 1.82
CA ALA A 61 -11.93 0.04 2.37
C ALA A 61 -12.03 0.00 3.91
N GLU A 62 -12.13 -1.19 4.49
CA GLU A 62 -12.14 -1.37 5.94
C GLU A 62 -10.72 -1.20 6.52
N LEU A 63 -9.71 -1.71 5.81
CA LEU A 63 -8.30 -1.53 6.17
C LEU A 63 -7.89 -0.06 6.11
N ASP A 64 -8.35 0.69 5.10
CA ASP A 64 -8.14 2.12 5.00
C ASP A 64 -8.71 2.86 6.22
N GLN A 65 -9.95 2.54 6.62
CA GLN A 65 -10.55 3.11 7.84
C GLN A 65 -9.77 2.74 9.10
N LYS A 66 -9.35 1.47 9.24
CA LYS A 66 -8.55 1.00 10.37
C LYS A 66 -7.21 1.74 10.44
N ALA A 67 -6.54 1.92 9.30
CA ALA A 67 -5.28 2.65 9.21
C ALA A 67 -5.45 4.14 9.55
N LEU A 68 -6.47 4.81 9.03
CA LEU A 68 -6.75 6.21 9.36
C LEU A 68 -7.05 6.43 10.84
N CYS A 69 -7.86 5.55 11.46
CA CYS A 69 -8.10 5.58 12.91
C CYS A 69 -6.78 5.42 13.68
N PHE A 70 -5.95 4.47 13.27
CA PHE A 70 -4.67 4.20 13.91
C PHE A 70 -3.68 5.37 13.76
N ILE A 71 -3.63 6.01 12.60
CA ILE A 71 -2.82 7.22 12.37
C ILE A 71 -3.29 8.34 13.30
N ASN A 72 -4.59 8.60 13.39
CA ASN A 72 -5.15 9.65 14.23
C ASN A 72 -4.87 9.40 15.73
N GLU A 73 -4.84 8.14 16.17
CA GLU A 73 -4.46 7.79 17.55
C GLU A 73 -2.96 8.03 17.84
N ASN A 74 -2.09 7.88 16.85
CA ASN A 74 -0.65 8.12 16.99
C ASN A 74 -0.28 9.61 16.89
N PHE A 75 -1.10 10.41 16.22
CA PHE A 75 -0.86 11.84 16.00
C PHE A 75 -2.11 12.69 16.32
N PRO A 76 -2.61 12.67 17.57
CA PRO A 76 -3.89 13.30 17.93
C PRO A 76 -3.90 14.84 17.85
N ASP A 77 -2.72 15.46 17.84
CA ASP A 77 -2.55 16.92 17.77
C ASP A 77 -2.32 17.42 16.33
N GLU A 78 -2.12 16.52 15.37
CA GLU A 78 -1.91 16.86 13.96
C GLU A 78 -3.24 16.91 13.21
N ASP A 79 -3.39 17.89 12.30
CA ASP A 79 -4.55 17.97 11.42
C ASP A 79 -4.41 16.98 10.26
N ILE A 80 -4.70 15.72 10.55
CA ILE A 80 -4.66 14.62 9.59
C ILE A 80 -6.02 14.46 8.87
N GLU A 81 -6.98 15.35 9.12
CA GLU A 81 -8.27 15.32 8.44
C GLU A 81 -8.09 15.51 6.92
N GLY A 82 -8.59 14.55 6.14
CA GLY A 82 -8.65 14.63 4.69
C GLY A 82 -7.48 14.01 3.93
N ILE A 83 -6.50 13.40 4.62
CA ILE A 83 -5.55 12.49 3.96
C ILE A 83 -6.32 11.29 3.39
N SER A 84 -5.85 10.76 2.26
CA SER A 84 -6.51 9.64 1.59
C SER A 84 -5.48 8.64 1.14
N LEU A 85 -5.85 7.36 1.15
CA LEU A 85 -4.98 6.28 0.68
C LEU A 85 -4.46 6.56 -0.74
N THR A 86 -3.14 6.58 -0.89
CA THR A 86 -2.45 6.77 -2.18
C THR A 86 -1.72 5.51 -2.61
N ASP A 87 -1.24 4.69 -1.68
CA ASP A 87 -0.31 3.60 -1.96
C ASP A 87 -0.65 2.29 -1.25
N VAL A 88 -0.37 1.17 -1.93
CA VAL A 88 -0.31 -0.18 -1.36
C VAL A 88 1.06 -0.75 -1.65
N MET A 89 1.83 -1.01 -0.59
CA MET A 89 3.27 -1.23 -0.67
C MET A 89 3.62 -2.62 -0.15
N PHE A 90 4.25 -3.42 -1.01
CA PHE A 90 4.80 -4.72 -0.67
C PHE A 90 6.32 -4.61 -0.71
N ASP A 91 6.99 -5.09 0.33
CA ASP A 91 8.45 -5.15 0.38
C ASP A 91 8.93 -6.59 0.54
N LYS A 92 9.81 -7.03 -0.37
CA LYS A 92 10.26 -8.42 -0.40
C LYS A 92 11.13 -8.78 0.81
N ASN A 93 11.77 -7.79 1.43
CA ASN A 93 12.59 -8.00 2.61
C ASN A 93 11.75 -8.03 3.90
N GLY A 94 10.44 -7.80 3.80
CA GLY A 94 9.50 -7.92 4.91
C GLY A 94 9.43 -6.67 5.79
N CYS A 95 9.85 -5.50 5.30
CA CYS A 95 9.80 -4.25 6.08
C CYS A 95 8.39 -3.91 6.60
N TYR A 96 7.35 -4.39 5.92
CA TYR A 96 5.94 -4.11 6.26
C TYR A 96 5.15 -5.34 6.73
N GLY A 97 5.82 -6.44 7.11
CA GLY A 97 5.12 -7.71 7.32
C GLY A 97 4.61 -8.28 5.99
N ALA A 98 3.31 -8.15 5.71
CA ALA A 98 2.73 -8.55 4.42
C ALA A 98 2.64 -7.39 3.43
N PHE A 99 2.15 -6.22 3.85
CA PHE A 99 2.07 -4.99 3.05
C PHE A 99 1.85 -3.77 3.94
N ALA A 100 1.99 -2.57 3.39
CA ALA A 100 1.58 -1.32 4.02
C ALA A 100 0.58 -0.54 3.16
N LEU A 101 -0.28 0.21 3.83
CA LEU A 101 -1.10 1.26 3.25
C LEU A 101 -0.39 2.60 3.46
N GLY A 102 -0.20 3.35 2.38
CA GLY A 102 0.52 4.62 2.41
C GLY A 102 -0.35 5.83 2.13
N TYR A 103 -0.09 6.89 2.88
CA TYR A 103 -0.83 8.14 2.84
C TYR A 103 0.15 9.30 2.64
N TYR A 104 0.08 9.93 1.48
CA TYR A 104 0.81 11.18 1.24
C TYR A 104 0.27 12.30 2.13
N VAL A 105 1.16 12.99 2.85
CA VAL A 105 0.79 14.07 3.79
C VAL A 105 1.46 15.41 3.49
N GLY A 106 2.27 15.50 2.43
CA GLY A 106 2.87 16.75 1.97
C GLY A 106 4.34 16.61 1.59
N GLU A 107 4.98 17.72 1.26
CA GLU A 107 6.42 17.77 1.00
C GLU A 107 7.18 18.21 2.26
N SER A 108 8.29 17.53 2.52
CA SER A 108 9.32 17.95 3.48
C SER A 108 10.52 18.56 2.75
N THR A 109 11.53 19.04 3.50
CA THR A 109 12.79 19.49 2.88
C THR A 109 13.56 18.36 2.20
N GLU A 110 13.25 17.10 2.54
CA GLU A 110 13.97 15.91 2.07
C GLU A 110 13.22 15.16 0.96
N GLY A 111 11.96 15.51 0.68
CA GLY A 111 11.13 14.81 -0.30
C GLY A 111 9.66 14.71 0.11
N GLU A 112 8.91 13.88 -0.62
CA GLU A 112 7.49 13.61 -0.35
C GLU A 112 7.34 12.79 0.93
N LEU A 113 6.54 13.27 1.88
CA LEU A 113 6.32 12.62 3.18
C LEU A 113 5.08 11.72 3.14
N TYR A 114 5.26 10.51 3.63
CA TYR A 114 4.23 9.48 3.73
C TYR A 114 4.10 8.95 5.15
N LEU A 115 2.86 8.74 5.58
CA LEU A 115 2.52 7.93 6.74
C LEU A 115 2.09 6.55 6.28
N LEU A 116 2.67 5.51 6.85
CA LEU A 116 2.40 4.13 6.48
C LEU A 116 1.86 3.32 7.66
N VAL A 117 0.82 2.54 7.40
CA VAL A 117 0.32 1.52 8.34
C VAL A 117 0.57 0.15 7.72
N SER A 118 1.38 -0.66 8.39
CA SER A 118 1.75 -1.99 7.93
C SER A 118 0.83 -3.06 8.52
N PHE A 119 0.58 -4.12 7.74
CA PHE A 119 -0.35 -5.18 8.05
C PHE A 119 0.32 -6.55 7.86
N ASP A 120 -0.01 -7.49 8.74
CA ASP A 120 0.43 -8.88 8.61
C ASP A 120 -0.45 -9.71 7.64
N GLU A 121 -0.16 -11.00 7.52
CA GLU A 121 -0.91 -11.92 6.66
C GLU A 121 -2.35 -12.17 7.14
N GLU A 122 -2.74 -11.74 8.34
CA GLU A 122 -4.11 -11.79 8.86
C GLU A 122 -4.81 -10.42 8.83
N PHE A 123 -4.14 -9.41 8.26
CA PHE A 123 -4.60 -8.01 8.19
C PHE A 123 -4.75 -7.34 9.57
N GLU A 124 -3.94 -7.79 10.52
CA GLU A 124 -3.72 -7.04 11.76
C GLU A 124 -2.68 -5.95 11.54
N ALA A 125 -3.01 -4.74 12.00
CA ALA A 125 -2.12 -3.59 11.87
C ALA A 125 -0.97 -3.74 12.87
N ASN A 126 0.24 -3.38 12.44
CA ASN A 126 1.37 -3.27 13.35
C ASN A 126 1.20 -2.08 14.30
N ASN A 127 1.87 -2.15 15.46
CA ASN A 127 1.68 -1.24 16.57
C ASN A 127 2.32 0.15 16.41
N GLU A 128 2.87 0.50 15.24
CA GLU A 128 3.52 1.79 15.00
C GLU A 128 3.23 2.30 13.58
N VAL A 129 3.00 3.61 13.47
CA VAL A 129 2.92 4.30 12.17
C VAL A 129 4.34 4.61 11.70
N ILE A 130 4.66 4.23 10.48
CA ILE A 130 5.98 4.46 9.89
C ILE A 130 5.93 5.78 9.12
N CYS A 131 6.91 6.66 9.34
CA CYS A 131 7.09 7.86 8.54
C CYS A 131 8.21 7.63 7.52
N GLU A 132 7.90 7.76 6.23
CA GLU A 132 8.88 7.63 5.15
C GLU A 132 8.92 8.89 4.28
N VAL A 133 10.12 9.22 3.80
CA VAL A 133 10.35 10.32 2.86
C VAL A 133 10.94 9.75 1.57
N TYR A 134 10.34 10.11 0.42
CA TYR A 134 10.72 9.66 -0.91
C TYR A 134 11.27 10.78 -1.80
#